data_AF-A0AAF3FST1-F1
#
_entry.id   AF-A0AAF3FST1-F1
#
_cell.length_a   1.000
_cell.length_b   1.000
_cell.length_c   1.000
_cell.angle_alpha   90.00
_cell.angle_beta   90.00
_cell.angle_gamma   90.00
#
_symmetry.space_group_name_H-M   'P 1'
#
loop_
_entity.id
_entity.type
_entity.pdbx_description
1 polymer ?
#
loop_
_entity_poly.entity_id
_entity_poly.type
_entity_poly.pdbx_seq_one_letter_code
_entity_poly.pdbx_strand_id
1 'polypeptide(L)'
;MEKENIFCVDNEGFRFICARFSGPTFSGLDFNKFTLSWKHSSNEVRRLLAHAASASPYDTSSTKSLNQTRTWTNQLLVSLYPMSTMILENCAQLEVEKARLTDNAYSIDELRNLDAPKVTSLEIVALKKAQVVCKSRKCVRYEVVGGKVEVIHKVCHKECNSKPNAGLERCLIFRQTNPGPGICELCLCPMKKHKRVDFEQKIVTRVTQSQQISMMPFTEMRKRLMHKRERLASEYSKELNYILFALATFSLFLDENQISKQTNPVKHQLQKLLDAEERHLSRVKNGDPKKVTQLRHLFQMYCENWEKLVDQNGKKVTIEELAIVRNKLFSMAHTGAKIAEIFEINVDTDHQESEAAVTRCEPRFYE
;
A
#
# COMPACT_ATOMS: atom_id res chain seq x y z
N MET A 1 -0.47 33.92 -6.72
CA MET A 1 0.95 33.91 -7.15
C MET A 1 1.36 35.35 -7.34
N GLU A 2 2.38 35.78 -6.60
CA GLU A 2 2.99 37.10 -6.81
C GLU A 2 3.78 37.09 -8.13
N LYS A 3 3.73 38.18 -8.88
CA LYS A 3 4.39 38.29 -10.20
C LYS A 3 5.91 38.04 -10.13
N GLU A 4 6.52 38.23 -8.97
CA GLU A 4 7.97 38.08 -8.75
C GLU A 4 8.44 36.62 -8.85
N ASN A 5 7.56 35.64 -8.58
CA ASN A 5 7.87 34.21 -8.60
C ASN A 5 7.48 33.51 -9.91
N ILE A 6 7.21 34.29 -10.97
CA ILE A 6 6.94 33.76 -12.31
C ILE A 6 8.21 33.93 -13.13
N PHE A 7 8.75 32.83 -13.65
CA PHE A 7 9.97 32.81 -14.47
C PHE A 7 9.62 32.34 -15.88
N CYS A 8 9.84 33.20 -16.88
CA CYS A 8 9.45 32.92 -18.26
C CYS A 8 10.67 32.63 -19.12
N VAL A 9 10.83 31.36 -19.49
CA VAL A 9 11.88 30.91 -20.41
C VAL A 9 11.28 30.56 -21.76
N ASP A 10 11.93 31.04 -22.81
CA ASP A 10 11.61 30.75 -24.20
C ASP A 10 12.60 29.70 -24.74
N ASN A 11 12.11 28.77 -25.55
CA ASN A 11 12.93 27.72 -26.16
C ASN A 11 13.55 28.15 -27.50
N GLU A 12 13.09 29.26 -28.09
CA GLU A 12 13.47 29.66 -29.45
C GLU A 12 14.95 30.01 -29.58
N GLY A 13 15.58 30.54 -28.52
CA GLY A 13 17.03 30.74 -28.50
C GLY A 13 17.84 29.44 -28.66
N PHE A 14 17.41 28.35 -28.01
CA PHE A 14 18.05 27.03 -28.16
C PHE A 14 17.78 26.43 -29.55
N ARG A 15 16.55 26.55 -30.05
CA ARG A 15 16.17 26.07 -31.39
C ARG A 15 16.97 26.80 -32.47
N PHE A 16 17.17 28.11 -32.32
CA PHE A 16 18.00 28.91 -33.21
C PHE A 16 19.47 28.46 -33.23
N ILE A 17 20.06 28.17 -32.07
CA ILE A 17 21.44 27.65 -31.99
C ILE A 17 21.53 26.31 -32.74
N CYS A 18 20.63 25.37 -32.46
CA CYS A 18 20.59 24.07 -33.15
C CYS A 18 20.41 24.23 -34.67
N ALA A 19 19.53 25.14 -35.09
CA ALA A 19 19.28 25.40 -36.50
C ALA A 19 20.50 26.04 -37.18
N ARG A 20 21.21 26.96 -36.52
CA ARG A 20 22.46 27.54 -37.05
C ARG A 20 23.56 26.48 -37.27
N PHE A 21 23.67 25.50 -36.36
CA PHE A 21 24.59 24.38 -36.52
C PHE A 21 24.17 23.37 -37.59
N SER A 22 22.91 23.39 -38.02
CA SER A 22 22.37 22.50 -39.05
C SER A 22 22.49 23.05 -40.48
N GLY A 23 23.13 24.22 -40.66
CA GLY A 23 23.40 24.82 -41.98
C GLY A 23 22.48 25.92 -42.53
N PRO A 24 21.22 26.16 -42.08
CA PRO A 24 20.43 27.27 -42.61
C PRO A 24 20.99 28.65 -42.25
N THR A 25 20.91 29.58 -43.21
CA THR A 25 21.25 30.99 -43.06
C THR A 25 20.05 31.78 -42.55
N PHE A 26 20.29 32.66 -41.59
CA PHE A 26 19.26 33.51 -40.98
C PHE A 26 19.48 34.97 -41.35
N SER A 27 18.40 35.72 -41.49
CA SER A 27 18.48 37.17 -41.70
C SER A 27 19.03 37.87 -40.45
N GLY A 28 19.59 39.08 -40.60
CA GLY A 28 20.05 39.87 -39.46
C GLY A 28 18.92 40.26 -38.49
N LEU A 29 17.69 40.41 -38.99
CA LEU A 29 16.49 40.63 -38.18
C LEU A 29 16.15 39.43 -37.31
N ASP A 30 16.22 38.23 -37.85
CA ASP A 30 15.98 36.99 -37.11
C ASP A 30 17.05 36.78 -36.04
N PHE A 31 18.32 37.01 -36.39
CA PHE A 31 19.44 36.93 -35.44
C PHE A 31 19.22 37.82 -34.20
N ASN A 32 18.77 39.05 -34.40
CA ASN A 32 18.50 39.98 -33.31
C ASN A 32 17.33 39.52 -32.42
N LYS A 33 16.26 38.99 -33.01
CA LYS A 33 15.11 38.46 -32.26
C LYS A 33 15.51 37.27 -31.38
N PHE A 34 16.26 36.31 -31.94
CA PHE A 34 16.71 35.15 -31.18
C PHE A 34 17.74 35.51 -30.11
N THR A 35 18.60 36.50 -30.37
CA THR A 35 19.53 37.04 -29.37
C THR A 35 18.78 37.69 -28.20
N LEU A 36 17.70 38.43 -28.48
CA LEU A 36 16.87 39.06 -27.45
C LEU A 36 16.13 38.01 -26.61
N SER A 37 15.52 37.01 -27.27
CA SER A 37 14.87 35.87 -26.61
C SER A 37 15.84 35.09 -25.71
N TRP A 38 17.07 34.83 -26.19
CA TRP A 38 18.12 34.18 -25.41
C TRP A 38 18.53 34.98 -24.18
N LYS A 39 18.76 36.29 -24.34
CA LYS A 39 19.14 37.18 -23.22
C LYS A 39 18.04 37.23 -22.16
N HIS A 40 16.78 37.35 -22.59
CA HIS A 40 15.64 37.34 -21.67
C HIS A 40 15.57 36.02 -20.89
N SER A 41 15.58 34.88 -21.59
CA SER A 41 15.51 33.55 -20.96
C SER A 41 16.69 33.29 -20.03
N SER A 42 17.90 33.69 -20.43
CA SER A 42 19.10 33.56 -19.59
C SER A 42 19.01 34.40 -18.32
N ASN A 43 18.45 35.61 -18.40
CA ASN A 43 18.25 36.47 -17.25
C ASN A 43 17.16 35.91 -16.32
N GLU A 44 16.08 35.37 -16.87
CA GLU A 44 15.02 34.72 -16.09
C GLU A 44 15.53 33.45 -15.38
N VAL A 45 16.39 32.66 -16.01
CA VAL A 45 17.07 31.53 -15.35
C VAL A 45 17.98 32.01 -14.23
N ARG A 46 18.77 33.08 -14.44
CA ARG A 46 19.58 33.67 -13.35
C ARG A 46 18.71 34.16 -12.20
N ARG A 47 17.57 34.79 -12.50
CA ARG A 47 16.60 35.26 -11.50
C ARG A 47 16.01 34.09 -10.72
N LEU A 48 15.68 32.99 -11.40
CA LEU A 48 15.23 31.74 -10.78
C LEU A 48 16.31 31.15 -9.86
N LEU A 49 17.56 31.04 -10.34
CA LEU A 49 18.67 30.49 -9.55
C LEU A 49 19.01 31.36 -8.34
N ALA A 50 19.03 32.68 -8.51
CA ALA A 50 19.24 33.63 -7.43
C ALA A 50 18.10 33.55 -6.39
N HIS A 51 16.85 33.47 -6.85
CA HIS A 51 15.70 33.26 -5.98
C HIS A 51 15.82 31.94 -5.21
N ALA A 52 16.14 30.84 -5.89
CA ALA A 52 16.33 29.53 -5.27
C ALA A 52 17.50 29.52 -4.27
N ALA A 53 18.61 30.22 -4.54
CA ALA A 53 19.75 30.35 -3.63
C ALA A 53 19.44 31.24 -2.41
N SER A 54 18.56 32.24 -2.58
CA SER A 54 18.11 33.12 -1.50
C SER A 54 17.00 32.50 -0.64
N ALA A 55 16.28 31.52 -1.17
CA ALA A 55 15.24 30.82 -0.45
C ALA A 55 15.88 29.93 0.64
N SER A 56 15.32 29.97 1.85
CA SER A 56 15.67 29.00 2.88
C SER A 56 15.41 27.60 2.32
N PRO A 57 16.32 26.63 2.55
CA PRO A 57 16.07 25.24 2.23
C PRO A 57 14.70 24.83 2.76
N TYR A 58 13.81 24.39 1.86
CA TYR A 58 12.51 23.89 2.27
C TYR A 58 12.72 22.62 3.09
N ASP A 59 12.03 22.49 4.22
CA ASP A 59 12.12 21.29 5.03
C ASP A 59 11.50 20.10 4.26
N THR A 60 12.38 19.29 3.66
CA THR A 60 11.99 18.09 2.90
C THR A 60 11.38 17.00 3.78
N SER A 61 11.40 17.14 5.12
CA SER A 61 10.77 16.21 6.07
C SER A 61 9.29 16.00 5.74
N SER A 62 8.59 17.06 5.34
CA SER A 62 7.16 17.03 4.99
C SER A 62 6.91 16.25 3.71
N THR A 63 7.74 16.46 2.67
CA THR A 63 7.65 15.70 1.41
C THR A 63 8.04 14.24 1.60
N LYS A 64 9.06 13.95 2.41
CA LYS A 64 9.47 12.59 2.76
C LYS A 64 8.35 11.87 3.50
N SER A 65 7.74 12.53 4.49
CA SER A 65 6.62 12.00 5.27
C SER A 65 5.38 11.75 4.39
N LEU A 66 5.08 12.64 3.45
CA LEU A 66 3.98 12.45 2.47
C LEU A 66 4.21 11.21 1.61
N ASN A 67 5.40 11.06 1.03
CA ASN A 67 5.72 9.91 0.19
C ASN A 67 5.75 8.60 1.01
N GLN A 68 6.29 8.63 2.23
CA GLN A 68 6.30 7.48 3.13
C GLN A 68 4.86 7.08 3.52
N THR A 69 4.01 8.04 3.88
CA THR A 69 2.60 7.79 4.24
C THR A 69 1.81 7.22 3.06
N ARG A 70 2.09 7.67 1.83
CA ARG A 70 1.50 7.10 0.62
C ARG A 70 1.93 5.64 0.42
N THR A 71 3.21 5.34 0.65
CA THR A 71 3.75 3.98 0.57
C THR A 71 3.10 3.08 1.62
N TRP A 72 3.06 3.50 2.88
CA TRP A 72 2.41 2.77 3.98
C TRP A 72 0.93 2.51 3.71
N THR A 73 0.18 3.54 3.28
CA THR A 73 -1.24 3.41 2.91
C THR A 73 -1.43 2.34 1.84
N ASN A 74 -0.63 2.39 0.77
CA ASN A 74 -0.75 1.43 -0.34
C ASN A 74 -0.36 0.00 0.07
N GLN A 75 0.70 -0.16 0.85
CA GLN A 75 1.15 -1.45 1.36
C GLN A 75 0.10 -2.08 2.27
N LEU A 76 -0.45 -1.31 3.21
CA LEU A 76 -1.47 -1.78 4.13
C LEU A 76 -2.79 -2.09 3.39
N LEU A 77 -3.16 -1.29 2.39
CA LEU A 77 -4.34 -1.54 1.54
C LEU A 77 -4.29 -2.85 0.77
N VAL A 78 -3.11 -3.27 0.30
CA VAL A 78 -2.94 -4.56 -0.38
C VAL A 78 -3.24 -5.73 0.57
N SER A 79 -2.88 -5.58 1.85
CA SER A 79 -3.05 -6.62 2.86
C SER A 79 -4.35 -6.52 3.64
N LEU A 80 -5.09 -5.42 3.51
CA LEU A 80 -6.29 -5.15 4.29
C LEU A 80 -7.35 -6.24 4.15
N TYR A 81 -7.67 -6.63 2.91
CA TYR A 81 -8.71 -7.65 2.67
C TYR A 81 -8.36 -9.01 3.29
N PRO A 82 -7.22 -9.67 2.94
CA PRO A 82 -6.89 -10.96 3.52
C PRO A 82 -6.68 -10.91 5.04
N MET A 83 -6.10 -9.83 5.58
CA MET A 83 -5.88 -9.67 7.02
C MET A 83 -7.20 -9.49 7.78
N SER A 84 -8.11 -8.64 7.28
CA SER A 84 -9.42 -8.43 7.89
C SER A 84 -10.31 -9.68 7.82
N THR A 85 -10.32 -10.39 6.69
CA THR A 85 -11.03 -11.66 6.57
C THR A 85 -10.49 -12.69 7.56
N MET A 86 -9.16 -12.83 7.68
CA MET A 86 -8.54 -13.72 8.66
C MET A 86 -8.96 -13.35 10.10
N ILE A 87 -8.92 -12.06 10.45
CA ILE A 87 -9.35 -11.60 11.79
C ILE A 87 -10.83 -11.95 12.04
N LEU A 88 -11.72 -11.62 11.09
CA LEU A 88 -13.15 -11.87 11.23
C LEU A 88 -13.47 -13.38 11.29
N GLU A 89 -12.78 -14.21 10.50
CA GLU A 89 -12.88 -15.67 10.56
C GLU A 89 -12.41 -16.21 11.92
N ASN A 90 -11.28 -15.73 12.45
CA ASN A 90 -10.80 -16.11 13.78
C ASN A 90 -11.80 -15.73 14.88
N CYS A 91 -12.34 -14.50 14.85
CA CYS A 91 -13.35 -14.08 15.81
C CYS A 91 -14.59 -14.98 15.75
N ALA A 92 -15.10 -15.27 14.55
CA ALA A 92 -16.25 -16.15 14.38
C ALA A 92 -15.97 -17.58 14.89
N GLN A 93 -14.78 -18.12 14.61
CA GLN A 93 -14.38 -19.44 15.10
C GLN A 93 -14.28 -19.46 16.64
N LEU A 94 -13.66 -18.44 17.24
CA LEU A 94 -13.52 -18.33 18.69
C LEU A 94 -14.88 -18.22 19.40
N GLU A 95 -15.85 -17.51 18.81
CA GLU A 95 -17.22 -17.44 19.33
C GLU A 95 -17.94 -18.79 19.21
N VAL A 96 -17.78 -19.51 18.11
CA VAL A 96 -18.32 -20.88 17.97
C VAL A 96 -17.67 -21.83 18.99
N GLU A 97 -16.36 -21.76 19.19
CA GLU A 97 -15.66 -22.55 20.21
C GLU A 97 -16.13 -22.18 21.63
N LYS A 98 -16.32 -20.89 21.93
CA LYS A 98 -16.87 -20.42 23.21
C LYS A 98 -18.29 -20.93 23.43
N ALA A 99 -19.15 -20.89 22.40
CA ALA A 99 -20.50 -21.42 22.47
C ALA A 99 -20.50 -22.94 22.67
N ARG A 100 -19.62 -23.68 22.00
CA ARG A 100 -19.46 -25.13 22.22
C ARG A 100 -19.05 -25.43 23.65
N LEU A 101 -18.15 -24.64 24.24
CA LEU A 101 -17.80 -24.78 25.66
C LEU A 101 -18.99 -24.55 26.60
N THR A 102 -20.14 -24.03 26.14
CA THR A 102 -21.37 -23.97 26.95
C THR A 102 -22.17 -25.28 26.97
N ASP A 103 -21.87 -26.22 26.07
CA ASP A 103 -22.50 -27.53 26.04
C ASP A 103 -21.86 -28.46 27.10
N ASN A 104 -22.66 -29.32 27.73
CA ASN A 104 -22.24 -30.17 28.85
C ASN A 104 -21.59 -31.50 28.40
N ALA A 105 -21.32 -31.66 27.11
CA ALA A 105 -20.84 -32.91 26.52
C ALA A 105 -19.32 -33.19 26.73
N TYR A 106 -18.54 -32.22 27.22
CA TYR A 106 -17.09 -32.38 27.35
C TYR A 106 -16.69 -33.08 28.66
N SER A 107 -15.74 -34.01 28.56
CA SER A 107 -14.97 -34.53 29.68
C SER A 107 -13.86 -33.56 30.11
N ILE A 108 -13.30 -33.77 31.31
CA ILE A 108 -12.17 -32.98 31.83
C ILE A 108 -10.94 -33.08 30.91
N ASP A 109 -10.66 -34.27 30.36
CA ASP A 109 -9.51 -34.49 29.47
C ASP A 109 -9.70 -33.82 28.11
N GLU A 110 -10.92 -33.80 27.57
CA GLU A 110 -11.23 -33.05 26.36
C GLU A 110 -11.07 -31.54 26.57
N LEU A 111 -11.49 -31.00 27.72
CA LEU A 111 -11.27 -29.58 28.04
C LEU A 111 -9.79 -29.23 28.14
N ARG A 112 -8.94 -30.12 28.68
CA ARG A 112 -7.48 -29.92 28.73
C ARG A 112 -6.88 -29.81 27.33
N ASN A 113 -7.33 -30.66 26.39
CA ASN A 113 -6.90 -30.62 25.00
C ASN A 113 -7.36 -29.36 24.26
N LEU A 114 -8.36 -28.65 24.77
CA LEU A 114 -8.83 -27.38 24.25
C LEU A 114 -8.10 -26.16 24.83
N ASP A 115 -7.09 -26.30 25.68
CA ASP A 115 -6.41 -25.13 26.26
C ASP A 115 -5.84 -24.19 25.19
N ALA A 116 -5.27 -24.72 24.12
CA ALA A 116 -4.69 -23.95 23.03
C ALA A 116 -5.63 -23.86 21.81
N PRO A 117 -6.45 -22.79 21.67
CA PRO A 117 -7.26 -22.59 20.47
C PRO A 117 -6.39 -22.51 19.22
N LYS A 118 -6.91 -23.07 18.13
CA LYS A 118 -6.32 -22.98 16.79
C LYS A 118 -6.81 -21.70 16.13
N VAL A 119 -5.89 -20.81 15.79
CA VAL A 119 -6.19 -19.55 15.11
C VAL A 119 -5.44 -19.49 13.79
N THR A 120 -6.00 -18.79 12.83
CA THR A 120 -5.36 -18.59 11.54
C THR A 120 -4.51 -17.31 11.57
N SER A 121 -3.37 -17.32 10.91
CA SER A 121 -2.44 -16.20 10.81
C SER A 121 -2.06 -15.95 9.35
N LEU A 122 -1.72 -14.70 9.02
CA LEU A 122 -1.25 -14.28 7.71
C LEU A 122 0.27 -14.19 7.75
N GLU A 123 0.95 -15.05 7.01
CA GLU A 123 2.40 -14.95 6.78
C GLU A 123 2.69 -14.11 5.56
N ILE A 124 3.72 -13.29 5.67
CA ILE A 124 4.27 -12.50 4.59
C ILE A 124 5.60 -13.14 4.20
N VAL A 125 5.69 -13.58 2.95
CA VAL A 125 6.92 -14.18 2.42
C VAL A 125 7.49 -13.22 1.39
N ALA A 126 8.50 -12.45 1.78
CA ALA A 126 9.22 -11.58 0.87
C ALA A 126 9.84 -12.40 -0.27
N LEU A 127 9.65 -11.94 -1.50
CA LEU A 127 10.25 -12.56 -2.67
C LEU A 127 11.68 -12.03 -2.83
N LYS A 128 12.63 -12.92 -3.17
CA LYS A 128 14.03 -12.53 -3.44
C LYS A 128 14.14 -11.47 -4.54
N LYS A 129 13.23 -11.53 -5.51
CA LYS A 129 13.08 -10.55 -6.59
C LYS A 129 11.60 -10.36 -6.87
N ALA A 130 11.23 -9.13 -7.19
CA ALA A 130 9.88 -8.78 -7.54
C ALA A 130 9.40 -9.54 -8.78
N GLN A 131 8.13 -9.89 -8.81
CA GLN A 131 7.48 -10.54 -9.95
C GLN A 131 6.45 -9.61 -10.58
N VAL A 132 6.19 -9.76 -11.86
CA VAL A 132 5.04 -9.11 -12.53
C VAL A 132 3.99 -10.16 -12.80
N VAL A 133 2.80 -9.97 -12.24
CA VAL A 133 1.66 -10.88 -12.44
C VAL A 133 0.55 -10.21 -13.22
N CYS A 134 -0.21 -10.99 -13.99
CA CYS A 134 -1.36 -10.50 -14.75
C CYS A 134 -2.67 -10.72 -13.99
N LYS A 135 -3.46 -9.65 -13.86
CA LYS A 135 -4.80 -9.65 -13.25
C LYS A 135 -5.94 -9.74 -14.26
N SER A 136 -5.62 -9.97 -15.54
CA SER A 136 -6.65 -10.15 -16.56
C SER A 136 -7.40 -11.45 -16.36
N ARG A 137 -8.71 -11.48 -16.62
CA ARG A 137 -9.55 -12.69 -16.46
C ARG A 137 -9.03 -13.89 -17.25
N LYS A 138 -8.44 -13.66 -18.44
CA LYS A 138 -7.82 -14.71 -19.27
C LYS A 138 -6.49 -15.26 -18.73
N CYS A 139 -5.90 -14.61 -17.72
CA CYS A 139 -4.61 -14.96 -17.13
C CYS A 139 -4.72 -15.34 -15.65
N VAL A 140 -5.93 -15.62 -15.19
CA VAL A 140 -6.24 -16.02 -13.83
C VAL A 140 -6.83 -17.42 -13.89
N ARG A 141 -6.34 -18.30 -13.02
CA ARG A 141 -6.89 -19.63 -12.80
C ARG A 141 -7.32 -19.77 -11.35
N TYR A 142 -8.26 -20.67 -11.09
CA TYR A 142 -8.80 -20.92 -9.77
C TYR A 142 -8.38 -22.34 -9.36
N GLU A 143 -7.73 -22.47 -8.20
CA GLU A 143 -7.33 -23.75 -7.63
C GLU A 143 -7.98 -23.94 -6.27
N VAL A 144 -8.31 -25.18 -5.90
CA VAL A 144 -8.87 -25.48 -4.57
C VAL A 144 -7.73 -25.96 -3.68
N VAL A 145 -7.34 -25.14 -2.71
CA VAL A 145 -6.30 -25.44 -1.73
C VAL A 145 -6.96 -25.51 -0.36
N GLY A 146 -6.92 -26.67 0.29
CA GLY A 146 -7.52 -26.87 1.62
C GLY A 146 -9.02 -26.57 1.69
N GLY A 147 -9.76 -26.82 0.61
CA GLY A 147 -11.21 -26.55 0.52
C GLY A 147 -11.57 -25.08 0.27
N LYS A 148 -10.59 -24.17 0.14
CA LYS A 148 -10.80 -22.77 -0.27
C LYS A 148 -10.39 -22.59 -1.73
N VAL A 149 -11.16 -21.80 -2.48
CA VAL A 149 -10.82 -21.42 -3.86
C VAL A 149 -9.80 -20.29 -3.83
N GLU A 150 -8.58 -20.56 -4.26
CA GLU A 150 -7.50 -19.60 -4.42
C GLU A 150 -7.41 -19.08 -5.87
N VAL A 151 -7.09 -17.79 -5.99
CA VAL A 151 -6.95 -17.10 -7.28
C VAL A 151 -5.48 -17.04 -7.66
N ILE A 152 -5.08 -17.82 -8.66
CA ILE A 152 -3.69 -17.87 -9.11
C ILE A 152 -3.53 -16.99 -10.35
N HIS A 153 -2.70 -15.97 -10.20
CA HIS A 153 -2.33 -15.06 -11.27
C HIS A 153 -1.17 -15.63 -12.09
N LYS A 154 -1.26 -15.56 -13.43
CA LYS A 154 -0.13 -15.89 -14.31
C LYS A 154 1.03 -14.92 -14.04
N VAL A 155 2.20 -15.48 -13.69
CA VAL A 155 3.46 -14.74 -13.59
C VAL A 155 3.95 -14.44 -15.02
N CYS A 156 4.03 -13.15 -15.35
CA CYS A 156 4.50 -12.66 -16.64
C CYS A 156 6.00 -12.38 -16.65
N HIS A 157 6.58 -12.01 -15.52
CA HIS A 157 8.02 -11.78 -15.38
C HIS A 157 8.45 -12.18 -13.97
N LYS A 158 9.41 -13.09 -13.85
CA LYS A 158 9.84 -13.65 -12.54
C LYS A 158 10.85 -12.77 -11.80
N GLU A 159 11.63 -11.97 -12.52
CA GLU A 159 12.73 -11.19 -11.96
C GLU A 159 12.66 -9.74 -12.44
N CYS A 160 11.70 -9.00 -11.91
CA CYS A 160 11.46 -7.62 -12.29
C CYS A 160 12.37 -6.65 -11.53
N ASN A 161 13.26 -5.99 -12.26
CA ASN A 161 14.11 -4.93 -11.72
C ASN A 161 13.44 -3.54 -11.72
N SER A 162 12.16 -3.44 -12.08
CA SER A 162 11.44 -2.16 -12.02
C SER A 162 11.25 -1.74 -10.57
N LYS A 163 11.53 -0.46 -10.28
CA LYS A 163 11.36 0.11 -8.94
C LYS A 163 9.88 0.08 -8.50
N PRO A 164 9.58 -0.05 -7.20
CA PRO A 164 8.21 -0.08 -6.68
C PRO A 164 7.33 1.07 -7.16
N ASN A 165 7.94 2.27 -7.28
CA ASN A 165 7.25 3.51 -7.61
C ASN A 165 7.43 3.97 -9.07
N ALA A 166 8.31 3.33 -9.85
CA ALA A 166 8.60 3.75 -11.23
C ALA A 166 7.58 3.21 -12.26
N GLY A 167 6.53 2.53 -11.81
CA GLY A 167 5.58 1.85 -12.68
C GLY A 167 6.21 0.66 -13.42
N LEU A 168 5.38 -0.04 -14.18
CA LEU A 168 5.80 -1.19 -15.00
C LEU A 168 6.37 -0.79 -16.37
N GLU A 169 6.44 0.51 -16.67
CA GLU A 169 6.89 1.06 -17.95
C GLU A 169 8.32 0.69 -18.31
N ARG A 170 9.16 0.50 -17.29
CA ARG A 170 10.56 0.08 -17.44
C ARG A 170 10.75 -1.43 -17.36
N CYS A 171 9.67 -2.20 -17.24
CA CYS A 171 9.77 -3.65 -17.23
C CYS A 171 9.91 -4.15 -18.68
N LEU A 172 10.99 -4.88 -18.95
CA LEU A 172 11.35 -5.37 -20.28
C LEU A 172 10.30 -6.30 -20.92
N ILE A 173 9.37 -6.85 -20.12
CA ILE A 173 8.29 -7.71 -20.63
C ILE A 173 7.21 -6.93 -21.40
N PHE A 174 7.22 -5.59 -21.34
CA PHE A 174 6.25 -4.76 -22.03
C PHE A 174 6.86 -4.15 -23.30
N ARG A 175 6.27 -4.51 -24.43
CA ARG A 175 6.52 -3.83 -25.69
C ARG A 175 5.77 -2.50 -25.68
N GLN A 176 6.49 -1.40 -25.89
CA GLN A 176 5.86 -0.09 -26.03
C GLN A 176 5.03 -0.03 -27.31
N THR A 177 3.83 0.55 -27.22
CA THR A 177 2.97 0.85 -28.36
C THR A 177 2.89 2.36 -28.50
N ASN A 178 3.03 2.88 -29.72
CA ASN A 178 2.92 4.31 -29.98
C ASN A 178 1.72 4.59 -30.91
N PRO A 179 0.62 5.24 -30.46
CA PRO A 179 0.31 5.63 -29.08
C PRO A 179 -0.43 4.50 -28.33
N GLY A 180 0.01 4.13 -27.13
CA GLY A 180 -0.75 3.19 -26.31
C GLY A 180 -0.07 2.70 -25.03
N PRO A 181 -0.84 2.11 -24.10
CA PRO A 181 -0.26 1.39 -22.97
C PRO A 181 0.50 0.16 -23.51
N GLY A 182 1.73 -0.05 -23.02
CA GLY A 182 2.55 -1.19 -23.43
C GLY A 182 1.82 -2.52 -23.33
N ILE A 183 2.14 -3.46 -24.22
CA ILE A 183 1.52 -4.78 -24.28
C ILE A 183 2.52 -5.81 -23.72
N CYS A 184 2.04 -6.68 -22.82
CA CYS A 184 2.86 -7.76 -22.28
C CYS A 184 3.16 -8.79 -23.36
N GLU A 185 4.44 -9.09 -23.59
CA GLU A 185 4.87 -10.05 -24.62
C GLU A 185 4.49 -11.50 -24.27
N LEU A 186 4.29 -11.83 -22.98
CA LEU A 186 3.96 -13.20 -22.56
C LEU A 186 2.45 -13.52 -22.61
N CYS A 187 1.58 -12.55 -22.36
CA CYS A 187 0.14 -12.80 -22.22
C CYS A 187 -0.75 -11.91 -23.10
N LEU A 188 -0.14 -10.96 -23.82
CA LEU A 188 -0.81 -10.02 -24.71
C LEU A 188 -1.93 -9.24 -23.99
N CYS A 189 -1.78 -9.00 -22.68
CA CYS A 189 -2.64 -8.10 -21.94
C CYS A 189 -2.03 -6.70 -21.89
N PRO A 190 -2.85 -5.64 -21.79
CA PRO A 190 -2.36 -4.29 -21.53
C PRO A 190 -1.57 -4.22 -20.22
N MET A 191 -0.52 -3.39 -20.18
CA MET A 191 0.31 -3.16 -19.00
C MET A 191 -0.51 -2.77 -17.76
N LYS A 192 -1.59 -2.00 -17.94
CA LYS A 192 -2.53 -1.61 -16.85
C LYS A 192 -3.21 -2.80 -16.15
N LYS A 193 -3.19 -4.00 -16.73
CA LYS A 193 -3.70 -5.24 -16.13
C LYS A 193 -2.63 -6.02 -15.35
N HIS A 194 -1.43 -5.49 -15.22
CA HIS A 194 -0.34 -6.13 -14.51
C HIS A 194 -0.04 -5.41 -13.20
N LYS A 195 0.52 -6.15 -12.24
CA LYS A 195 0.97 -5.62 -10.95
C LYS A 195 2.33 -6.22 -10.61
N ARG A 196 3.21 -5.40 -10.05
CA ARG A 196 4.44 -5.85 -9.36
C ARG A 196 4.06 -6.46 -8.01
N VAL A 197 4.61 -7.63 -7.72
CA VAL A 197 4.40 -8.41 -6.50
C VAL A 197 5.77 -8.62 -5.88
N ASP A 198 5.96 -8.11 -4.67
CA ASP A 198 7.22 -8.14 -3.93
C ASP A 198 7.20 -9.17 -2.79
N PHE A 199 6.01 -9.65 -2.44
CA PHE A 199 5.80 -10.63 -1.39
C PHE A 199 4.58 -11.49 -1.70
N GLU A 200 4.57 -12.71 -1.16
CA GLU A 200 3.42 -13.59 -1.12
C GLU A 200 2.75 -13.52 0.24
N GLN A 201 1.44 -13.73 0.26
CA GLN A 201 0.64 -13.82 1.48
C GLN A 201 0.17 -15.27 1.64
N LYS A 202 0.52 -15.91 2.76
CA LYS A 202 0.13 -17.30 3.04
C LYS A 202 -0.70 -17.35 4.30
N ILE A 203 -1.84 -18.02 4.23
CA ILE A 203 -2.71 -18.26 5.38
C ILE A 203 -2.22 -19.54 6.06
N VAL A 204 -1.83 -19.45 7.33
CA VAL A 204 -1.35 -20.59 8.12
C VAL A 204 -2.16 -20.76 9.39
N THR A 205 -2.47 -22.00 9.78
CA THR A 205 -3.09 -22.27 11.07
C THR A 205 -2.01 -22.39 12.14
N ARG A 206 -2.15 -21.63 13.22
CA ARG A 206 -1.28 -21.65 14.39
C ARG A 206 -2.05 -22.15 15.61
N VAL A 207 -1.36 -22.91 16.46
CA VAL A 207 -1.84 -23.27 17.79
C VAL A 207 -1.37 -22.18 18.74
N THR A 208 -2.29 -21.55 19.47
CA THR A 208 -1.90 -20.56 20.49
C THR A 208 -1.15 -21.23 21.65
N GLN A 209 -0.42 -20.45 22.45
CA GLN A 209 0.25 -21.01 23.62
C GLN A 209 -0.75 -21.63 24.61
N SER A 210 -0.50 -22.89 24.97
CA SER A 210 -1.16 -23.55 26.10
C SER A 210 -0.72 -22.86 27.39
N GLN A 211 -1.67 -22.60 28.28
CA GLN A 211 -1.39 -22.09 29.63
C GLN A 211 -1.26 -23.22 30.65
N GLN A 212 -1.12 -24.48 30.20
CA GLN A 212 -1.08 -25.70 31.02
C GLN A 212 -2.08 -25.62 32.17
N ILE A 213 -3.36 -25.75 31.82
CA ILE A 213 -4.49 -25.79 32.75
C ILE A 213 -4.38 -27.08 33.61
N SER A 214 -3.52 -27.02 34.62
CA SER A 214 -3.26 -28.06 35.61
C SER A 214 -4.39 -28.09 36.66
N MET A 215 -4.83 -29.31 37.01
CA MET A 215 -5.61 -29.71 38.20
C MET A 215 -6.79 -28.82 38.68
N MET A 216 -7.35 -27.96 37.83
CA MET A 216 -8.52 -27.14 38.18
C MET A 216 -9.83 -27.94 38.06
N PRO A 217 -10.85 -27.64 38.89
CA PRO A 217 -12.20 -28.20 38.75
C PRO A 217 -12.81 -27.92 37.37
N PHE A 218 -13.65 -28.83 36.88
CA PHE A 218 -14.28 -28.75 35.55
C PHE A 218 -14.94 -27.39 35.26
N THR A 219 -15.72 -26.88 36.21
CA THR A 219 -16.46 -25.62 36.08
C THR A 219 -15.55 -24.40 35.94
N GLU A 220 -14.44 -24.38 36.69
CA GLU A 220 -13.44 -23.30 36.66
C GLU A 220 -12.59 -23.37 35.38
N MET A 221 -12.17 -24.57 35.00
CA MET A 221 -11.48 -24.83 33.73
C MET A 221 -12.30 -24.33 32.54
N ARG A 222 -13.58 -24.69 32.48
CA ARG A 222 -14.51 -24.25 31.44
C ARG A 222 -14.65 -22.73 31.39
N LYS A 223 -14.88 -22.07 32.53
CA LYS A 223 -14.96 -20.60 32.60
C LYS A 223 -13.68 -19.94 32.08
N ARG A 224 -12.51 -20.46 32.48
CA ARG A 224 -11.21 -19.94 32.04
C ARG A 224 -11.00 -20.11 30.54
N LEU A 225 -11.37 -21.26 29.98
CA LEU A 225 -11.32 -21.50 28.54
C LEU A 225 -12.22 -20.52 27.79
N MET A 226 -13.47 -20.34 28.22
CA MET A 226 -14.41 -19.39 27.62
C MET A 226 -13.86 -17.96 27.66
N HIS A 227 -13.34 -17.52 28.81
CA HIS A 227 -12.74 -16.20 28.97
C HIS A 227 -11.52 -16.02 28.07
N LYS A 228 -10.70 -17.06 27.88
CA LYS A 228 -9.57 -17.04 26.93
C LYS A 228 -10.03 -16.81 25.49
N ARG A 229 -11.14 -17.42 25.05
CA ARG A 229 -11.69 -17.23 23.69
C ARG A 229 -12.20 -15.81 23.51
N GLU A 230 -12.98 -15.33 24.47
CA GLU A 230 -13.53 -13.98 24.46
C GLU A 230 -12.45 -12.91 24.46
N ARG A 231 -11.41 -13.08 25.29
CA ARG A 231 -10.25 -12.18 25.31
C ARG A 231 -9.55 -12.16 23.95
N LEU A 232 -9.26 -13.32 23.36
CA LEU A 232 -8.62 -13.41 22.05
C LEU A 232 -9.47 -12.76 20.95
N ALA A 233 -10.79 -13.03 20.91
CA ALA A 233 -11.69 -12.41 19.94
C ALA A 233 -11.75 -10.87 20.11
N SER A 234 -11.77 -10.39 21.36
CA SER A 234 -11.71 -8.96 21.67
C SER A 234 -10.40 -8.32 21.22
N GLU A 235 -9.26 -8.97 21.45
CA GLU A 235 -7.94 -8.50 21.00
C GLU A 235 -7.90 -8.39 19.46
N TYR A 236 -8.32 -9.42 18.74
CA TYR A 236 -8.41 -9.41 17.28
C TYR A 236 -9.33 -8.29 16.76
N SER A 237 -10.52 -8.13 17.35
CA SER A 237 -11.46 -7.08 16.98
C SER A 237 -10.87 -5.67 17.19
N LYS A 238 -10.17 -5.46 18.31
CA LYS A 238 -9.48 -4.19 18.61
C LYS A 238 -8.36 -3.91 17.59
N GLU A 239 -7.58 -4.91 17.21
CA GLU A 239 -6.53 -4.76 16.19
C GLU A 239 -7.13 -4.40 14.83
N LEU A 240 -8.20 -5.07 14.39
CA LEU A 240 -8.87 -4.73 13.14
C LEU A 240 -9.36 -3.28 13.13
N ASN A 241 -10.02 -2.86 14.21
CA ASN A 241 -10.48 -1.47 14.32
C ASN A 241 -9.30 -0.48 14.26
N TYR A 242 -8.18 -0.82 14.91
CA TYR A 242 -6.99 0.03 14.90
C TYR A 242 -6.32 0.10 13.52
N ILE A 243 -6.30 -0.99 12.75
CA ILE A 243 -5.83 -1.01 11.35
C ILE A 243 -6.65 -0.05 10.50
N LEU A 244 -7.98 -0.06 10.65
CA LEU A 244 -8.87 0.84 9.92
C LEU A 244 -8.71 2.29 10.34
N PHE A 245 -8.57 2.54 11.64
CA PHE A 245 -8.24 3.86 12.18
C PHE A 245 -6.94 4.38 11.57
N ALA A 246 -5.87 3.58 11.56
CA ALA A 246 -4.60 3.99 10.98
C ALA A 246 -4.70 4.33 9.48
N LEU A 247 -5.43 3.51 8.70
CA LEU A 247 -5.69 3.80 7.29
C LEU A 247 -6.46 5.12 7.09
N ALA A 248 -7.41 5.42 7.99
CA ALA A 248 -8.15 6.66 7.95
C ALA A 248 -7.24 7.85 8.30
N THR A 249 -6.41 7.75 9.34
CA THR A 249 -5.41 8.77 9.71
C THR A 249 -4.42 9.04 8.58
N PHE A 250 -3.87 7.99 7.96
CA PHE A 250 -2.95 8.14 6.84
C PHE A 250 -3.61 8.77 5.63
N SER A 251 -4.85 8.37 5.32
CA SER A 251 -5.61 8.95 4.21
C SER A 251 -5.96 10.42 4.47
N LEU A 252 -6.23 10.80 5.71
CA LEU A 252 -6.55 12.18 6.08
C LEU A 252 -5.31 13.07 5.98
N PHE A 253 -4.17 12.62 6.51
CA PHE A 253 -2.90 13.31 6.33
C PHE A 253 -2.56 13.51 4.85
N LEU A 254 -2.78 12.48 4.03
CA LEU A 254 -2.56 12.58 2.59
C LEU A 254 -3.53 13.55 1.92
N ASP A 255 -4.78 13.66 2.35
CA ASP A 255 -5.75 14.60 1.80
C ASP A 255 -5.41 16.06 2.16
N GLU A 256 -5.01 16.30 3.41
CA GLU A 256 -4.62 17.62 3.93
C GLU A 256 -3.36 18.20 3.27
N ASN A 257 -2.47 17.32 2.78
CA ASN A 257 -1.16 17.70 2.24
C ASN A 257 -1.03 17.50 0.72
N GLN A 258 -2.11 17.11 0.02
CA GLN A 258 -2.10 16.95 -1.44
C GLN A 258 -2.40 18.26 -2.18
N ILE A 259 -1.69 18.51 -3.28
CA ILE A 259 -1.90 19.67 -4.17
C ILE A 259 -3.26 19.60 -4.90
N SER A 260 -3.77 18.38 -5.15
CA SER A 260 -5.06 18.14 -5.81
C SER A 260 -5.96 17.26 -4.94
N LYS A 261 -7.23 17.62 -4.78
CA LYS A 261 -8.23 16.75 -4.14
C LYS A 261 -8.34 15.44 -4.92
N GLN A 262 -7.94 14.33 -4.31
CA GLN A 262 -8.15 12.98 -4.86
C GLN A 262 -9.25 12.26 -4.09
N THR A 263 -9.92 11.31 -4.75
CA THR A 263 -10.84 10.39 -4.09
C THR A 263 -10.08 9.60 -3.02
N ASN A 264 -10.59 9.56 -1.78
CA ASN A 264 -10.04 8.78 -0.67
C ASN A 264 -9.65 7.36 -1.14
N PRO A 265 -8.35 7.00 -1.18
CA PRO A 265 -7.87 5.81 -1.86
C PRO A 265 -8.35 4.53 -1.20
N VAL A 266 -8.52 4.54 0.13
CA VAL A 266 -9.02 3.39 0.90
C VAL A 266 -10.50 3.16 0.62
N LYS A 267 -11.32 4.22 0.67
CA LYS A 267 -12.76 4.14 0.36
C LYS A 267 -12.97 3.59 -1.05
N HIS A 268 -12.22 4.11 -2.03
CA HIS A 268 -12.28 3.65 -3.41
C HIS A 268 -11.89 2.18 -3.56
N GLN A 269 -10.84 1.74 -2.87
CA GLN A 269 -10.36 0.36 -2.96
C GLN A 269 -11.35 -0.62 -2.33
N LEU A 270 -11.92 -0.29 -1.16
CA LEU A 270 -12.93 -1.11 -0.52
C LEU A 270 -14.23 -1.19 -1.35
N GLN A 271 -14.68 -0.06 -1.92
CA GLN A 271 -15.84 -0.04 -2.82
C GLN A 271 -15.59 -0.94 -4.04
N LYS A 272 -14.42 -0.85 -4.67
CA LYS A 272 -14.05 -1.72 -5.80
C LYS A 272 -14.09 -3.20 -5.46
N LEU A 273 -13.64 -3.58 -4.26
CA LEU A 273 -13.69 -4.97 -3.79
C LEU A 273 -15.14 -5.41 -3.57
N LEU A 274 -15.95 -4.57 -2.92
CA LEU A 274 -17.37 -4.84 -2.70
C LEU A 274 -18.12 -5.04 -4.02
N ASP A 275 -17.98 -4.11 -4.97
CA ASP A 275 -18.62 -4.20 -6.30
C ASP A 275 -18.16 -5.45 -7.07
N ALA A 276 -16.91 -5.89 -6.88
CA ALA A 276 -16.38 -7.09 -7.52
C ALA A 276 -17.02 -8.36 -6.94
N GLU A 277 -17.12 -8.45 -5.61
CA GLU A 277 -17.72 -9.60 -4.92
C GLU A 277 -19.24 -9.65 -5.10
N GLU A 278 -19.95 -8.51 -5.09
CA GLU A 278 -21.39 -8.46 -5.40
C GLU A 278 -21.68 -8.96 -6.82
N ARG A 279 -20.90 -8.50 -7.80
CA ARG A 279 -21.02 -9.00 -9.19
C ARG A 279 -20.68 -10.48 -9.31
N HIS A 280 -19.77 -11.00 -8.50
CA HIS A 280 -19.45 -12.42 -8.47
C HIS A 280 -20.61 -13.23 -7.90
N LEU A 281 -21.18 -12.79 -6.76
CA LEU A 281 -22.34 -13.40 -6.11
C LEU A 281 -23.56 -13.46 -7.04
N SER A 282 -23.84 -12.40 -7.81
CA SER A 282 -24.96 -12.39 -8.76
C SER A 282 -24.78 -13.32 -9.97
N ARG A 283 -23.55 -13.77 -10.26
CA ARG A 283 -23.23 -14.55 -11.48
C ARG A 283 -22.93 -16.02 -11.20
N VAL A 284 -22.54 -16.36 -9.97
CA VAL A 284 -22.09 -17.71 -9.61
C VAL A 284 -23.11 -18.35 -8.66
N LYS A 285 -23.67 -19.51 -9.05
CA LYS A 285 -24.68 -20.24 -8.26
C LYS A 285 -24.25 -20.60 -6.83
N ASN A 286 -22.94 -20.64 -6.58
CA ASN A 286 -22.33 -20.94 -5.27
C ASN A 286 -21.46 -19.77 -4.75
N GLY A 287 -21.79 -18.51 -5.09
CA GLY A 287 -21.09 -17.37 -4.50
C GLY A 287 -21.24 -17.36 -2.97
N ASP A 288 -20.20 -16.94 -2.25
CA ASP A 288 -20.22 -16.90 -0.78
C ASP A 288 -20.76 -15.53 -0.31
N PRO A 289 -22.03 -15.45 0.16
CA PRO A 289 -22.61 -14.18 0.61
C PRO A 289 -21.89 -13.63 1.84
N LYS A 290 -21.18 -14.46 2.62
CA LYS A 290 -20.45 -14.00 3.80
C LYS A 290 -19.36 -13.01 3.44
N LYS A 291 -18.69 -13.17 2.28
CA LYS A 291 -17.65 -12.24 1.82
C LYS A 291 -18.19 -10.83 1.59
N VAL A 292 -19.38 -10.71 0.98
CA VAL A 292 -20.04 -9.42 0.75
C VAL A 292 -20.41 -8.77 2.09
N THR A 293 -20.97 -9.54 3.03
CA THR A 293 -21.30 -9.04 4.36
C THR A 293 -20.07 -8.56 5.12
N GLN A 294 -18.98 -9.32 5.12
CA GLN A 294 -17.71 -8.94 5.74
C GLN A 294 -17.12 -7.66 5.14
N LEU A 295 -17.12 -7.54 3.80
CA LEU A 295 -16.64 -6.33 3.11
C LEU A 295 -17.49 -5.11 3.41
N ARG A 296 -18.82 -5.27 3.47
CA ARG A 296 -19.74 -4.19 3.84
C ARG A 296 -19.48 -3.71 5.27
N HIS A 297 -19.33 -4.63 6.21
CA HIS A 297 -18.98 -4.31 7.59
C HIS A 297 -17.63 -3.58 7.69
N LEU A 298 -16.61 -4.07 6.98
CA LEU A 298 -15.29 -3.45 6.92
C LEU A 298 -15.34 -2.02 6.37
N PHE A 299 -16.11 -1.82 5.29
CA PHE A 299 -16.33 -0.52 4.68
C PHE A 299 -17.01 0.45 5.65
N GLN A 300 -18.04 -0.01 6.36
CA GLN A 300 -18.74 0.79 7.36
C GLN A 300 -17.80 1.20 8.50
N MET A 301 -17.08 0.25 9.10
CA MET A 301 -16.11 0.54 10.16
C MET A 301 -15.04 1.55 9.73
N TYR A 302 -14.58 1.48 8.48
CA TYR A 302 -13.65 2.47 7.94
C TYR A 302 -14.27 3.86 7.86
N CYS A 303 -15.48 3.97 7.30
CA CYS A 303 -16.20 5.25 7.20
C CYS A 303 -16.46 5.86 8.57
N GLU A 304 -16.86 5.07 9.57
CA GLU A 304 -17.06 5.55 10.95
C GLU A 304 -15.76 6.09 11.57
N ASN A 305 -14.61 5.43 11.35
CA ASN A 305 -13.32 5.93 11.83
C ASN A 305 -12.91 7.21 11.09
N TRP A 306 -13.17 7.28 9.80
CA TRP A 306 -12.92 8.48 8.99
C TRP A 306 -13.76 9.67 9.46
N GLU A 307 -15.07 9.49 9.63
CA GLU A 307 -16.00 10.53 10.09
C GLU A 307 -15.62 11.04 11.47
N LYS A 308 -15.32 10.13 12.42
CA LYS A 308 -14.82 10.52 13.75
C LYS A 308 -13.56 11.38 13.69
N LEU A 309 -12.64 11.07 12.78
CA LEU A 309 -11.41 11.86 12.61
C LEU A 309 -11.70 13.22 11.99
N VAL A 310 -12.57 13.29 10.98
CA VAL A 310 -12.96 14.55 10.33
C VAL A 310 -13.73 15.46 11.29
N ASP A 311 -14.69 14.91 12.04
CA ASP A 311 -15.53 15.66 12.99
C ASP A 311 -14.73 16.17 14.20
N GLN A 312 -13.68 15.45 14.60
CA GLN A 312 -12.78 15.86 15.68
C GLN A 312 -11.72 16.88 15.20
N ASN A 313 -11.51 17.05 13.89
CA ASN A 313 -10.39 17.82 13.34
C ASN A 313 -10.78 19.19 12.76
N GLY A 314 -10.89 20.17 13.65
CA GLY A 314 -10.35 21.51 13.36
C GLY A 314 -8.81 21.56 13.37
N LYS A 315 -8.15 20.43 13.70
CA LYS A 315 -6.70 20.26 13.87
C LYS A 315 -6.14 19.34 12.78
N LYS A 316 -5.11 19.77 12.06
CA LYS A 316 -4.46 18.98 11.01
C LYS A 316 -3.70 17.79 11.61
N VAL A 317 -3.65 16.67 10.89
CA VAL A 317 -2.86 15.49 11.26
C VAL A 317 -1.38 15.83 11.14
N THR A 318 -0.61 15.57 12.19
CA THR A 318 0.82 15.88 12.28
C THR A 318 1.70 14.68 11.93
N ILE A 319 2.99 14.93 11.65
CA ILE A 319 3.97 13.86 11.35
C ILE A 319 4.21 13.01 12.60
N GLU A 320 4.19 13.60 13.79
CA GLU A 320 4.33 12.92 15.07
C GLU A 320 3.16 11.96 15.30
N GLU A 321 1.93 12.37 15.00
CA GLU A 321 0.74 11.52 15.07
C GLU A 321 0.86 10.31 14.14
N LEU A 322 1.38 10.48 12.92
CA LEU A 322 1.64 9.36 12.00
C LEU A 322 2.63 8.35 12.60
N ALA A 323 3.70 8.84 13.23
CA ALA A 323 4.69 7.98 13.87
C ALA A 323 4.10 7.21 15.06
N ILE A 324 3.28 7.85 15.89
CA ILE A 324 2.56 7.21 17.00
C ILE A 324 1.64 6.09 16.46
N VAL A 325 0.85 6.40 15.43
CA VAL A 325 -0.07 5.43 14.82
C VAL A 325 0.68 4.23 14.24
N ARG A 326 1.77 4.49 13.51
CA ARG A 326 2.62 3.43 12.95
C ARG A 326 3.23 2.56 14.05
N ASN A 327 3.83 3.15 15.08
CA ASN A 327 4.46 2.38 16.15
C ASN A 327 3.44 1.56 16.93
N LYS A 328 2.21 2.08 17.09
CA LYS A 328 1.12 1.31 17.69
C LYS A 328 0.68 0.14 16.80
N LEU A 329 0.64 0.29 15.47
CA LEU A 329 0.40 -0.83 14.55
C LEU A 329 1.44 -1.94 14.76
N PHE A 330 2.72 -1.58 14.88
CA PHE A 330 3.79 -2.57 15.02
C PHE A 330 3.79 -3.29 16.37
N SER A 331 3.27 -2.66 17.42
CA SER A 331 3.18 -3.26 18.76
C SER A 331 1.91 -4.11 18.99
N MET A 332 1.06 -4.27 17.99
CA MET A 332 -0.11 -5.15 18.08
C MET A 332 0.30 -6.62 18.22
N ALA A 333 -0.38 -7.36 19.09
CA ALA A 333 0.02 -8.69 19.54
C ALA A 333 -0.08 -9.75 18.44
N HIS A 334 -1.13 -9.68 17.61
CA HIS A 334 -1.42 -10.73 16.63
C HIS A 334 -0.99 -10.35 15.21
N THR A 335 -1.14 -9.08 14.84
CA THR A 335 -0.86 -8.60 13.47
C THR A 335 0.33 -7.66 13.35
N GLY A 336 0.86 -7.13 14.46
CA GLY A 336 1.83 -6.04 14.43
C GLY A 336 3.14 -6.38 13.73
N ALA A 337 3.73 -7.54 14.06
CA ALA A 337 4.95 -8.02 13.40
C ALA A 337 4.78 -8.16 11.88
N LYS A 338 3.61 -8.63 11.42
CA LYS A 338 3.33 -8.81 9.99
C LYS A 338 3.13 -7.49 9.27
N ILE A 339 2.54 -6.51 9.93
CA ILE A 339 2.42 -5.15 9.39
C ILE A 339 3.80 -4.48 9.29
N ALA A 340 4.69 -4.71 10.28
CA ALA A 340 6.08 -4.24 10.21
C ALA A 340 6.83 -4.85 9.01
N GLU A 341 6.76 -6.18 8.84
CA GLU A 341 7.32 -6.88 7.69
C GLU A 341 6.82 -6.28 6.36
N ILE A 342 5.52 -5.99 6.24
CA ILE A 342 4.92 -5.36 5.04
C ILE A 342 5.51 -3.98 4.76
N PHE A 343 5.77 -3.18 5.80
CA PHE A 343 6.25 -1.81 5.67
C PHE A 343 7.72 -1.79 5.26
N GLU A 344 8.51 -2.74 5.74
CA GLU A 344 9.96 -2.84 5.52
C GLU A 344 10.33 -3.31 4.11
N ILE A 345 9.48 -4.09 3.42
CA ILE A 345 9.75 -4.69 2.08
C ILE A 345 10.23 -3.69 0.99
N ASN A 346 10.01 -2.37 1.14
CA ASN A 346 10.44 -1.36 0.16
C ASN A 346 11.39 -0.28 0.72
N VAL A 347 11.80 -0.35 2.00
CA VAL A 347 12.68 0.67 2.60
C VAL A 347 14.14 0.45 2.19
N ASP A 348 14.56 -0.80 1.97
CA ASP A 348 15.95 -1.14 1.65
C ASP A 348 16.42 -0.64 0.28
N THR A 349 15.50 -0.39 -0.67
CA THR A 349 15.88 0.12 -1.99
C THR A 349 16.17 1.62 -2.03
N ASP A 350 15.64 2.41 -1.08
CA ASP A 350 15.87 3.86 -1.04
C ASP A 350 17.16 4.21 -0.26
N HIS A 351 17.53 3.41 0.76
CA HIS A 351 18.75 3.66 1.55
C HIS A 351 20.05 3.36 0.77
N GLN A 352 20.09 2.27 0.01
CA GLN A 352 21.27 1.90 -0.79
C GLN A 352 21.57 2.90 -1.93
N GLU A 353 20.55 3.62 -2.43
CA GLU A 353 20.75 4.63 -3.47
C GLU A 353 21.05 6.03 -2.90
N SER A 354 20.64 6.37 -1.67
CA SER A 354 21.05 7.64 -1.06
C SER A 354 22.56 7.70 -0.81
N GLU A 355 23.18 6.59 -0.41
CA GLU A 355 24.64 6.50 -0.31
C GLU A 355 25.31 6.52 -1.68
N ALA A 356 24.75 5.82 -2.68
CA ALA A 356 25.28 5.80 -4.04
C ALA A 356 25.17 7.14 -4.79
N ALA A 357 24.11 7.92 -4.52
CA ALA A 357 23.89 9.23 -5.12
C ALA A 357 24.85 10.30 -4.56
N VAL A 358 25.19 10.22 -3.27
CA VAL A 358 26.20 11.11 -2.65
C VAL A 358 27.58 10.87 -3.27
N THR A 359 27.95 9.61 -3.55
CA THR A 359 29.23 9.29 -4.24
C THR A 359 29.28 9.68 -5.73
N ARG A 360 28.15 9.98 -6.39
CA ARG A 360 28.14 10.39 -7.81
C ARG A 360 28.15 11.91 -8.03
N CYS A 361 28.04 12.69 -6.96
CA CYS A 361 28.10 14.14 -7.00
C CYS A 361 29.48 14.70 -6.61
N GLU A 362 30.56 13.92 -6.78
CA GLU A 362 31.90 14.52 -6.85
C GLU A 362 32.07 15.20 -8.22
N PRO A 363 32.28 16.52 -8.28
CA PRO A 363 32.56 17.19 -9.53
C PRO A 363 33.93 16.72 -10.02
N ARG A 364 33.93 15.91 -11.09
CA ARG A 364 35.11 15.77 -11.94
C ARG A 364 35.36 17.11 -12.60
N PHE A 365 36.16 17.94 -11.95
CA PHE A 365 36.86 19.03 -12.61
C PHE A 365 37.75 18.39 -13.68
N TYR A 366 37.44 18.67 -14.94
CA TYR A 366 38.33 18.38 -16.05
C TYR A 366 39.46 19.40 -15.99
N GLU A 367 40.69 18.91 -15.84
CA GLU A 367 41.92 19.63 -16.21
C GLU A 367 42.10 19.62 -17.74
#